data_AF-A0A1Q9YDN0-F1
#
_entry.id   AF-A0A1Q9YDN0-F1
#
_cell.length_a   1.000
_cell.length_b   1.000
_cell.length_c   1.000
_cell.angle_alpha   90.00
_cell.angle_beta   90.00
_cell.angle_gamma   90.00
#
_symmetry.space_group_name_H-M   'P 1'
#
loop_
_entity.id
_entity.type
_entity.pdbx_description
1 polymer ?
#
loop_
_entity_poly.entity_id
_entity_poly.type
_entity_poly.pdbx_seq_one_letter_code
_entity_poly.pdbx_strand_id
1 'polypeptide(L)'
;MEVKKIIKTLREKNQLTQEQMAERLMVSRQAISRWENGDTQPDTESLKLLSKEFNVSINTLLGTPRKLICQCCGMPLNEDDLISHEQDGSFNEDYCKWCYENGTFVYDSKESLIDFLAKQMPNPENLSEEAMHNQIDLWLSKLKHWK
;
A
#
# COMPACT_ATOMS: atom_id res chain seq x y z
N MET A 1 -1.21 -15.90 -1.00
CA MET A 1 -1.00 -16.66 0.27
C MET A 1 -2.26 -16.53 1.10
N GLU A 2 -2.61 -17.49 1.96
CA GLU A 2 -3.81 -17.35 2.83
C GLU A 2 -3.50 -16.47 4.06
N VAL A 3 -4.41 -15.58 4.43
CA VAL A 3 -4.30 -14.65 5.59
C VAL A 3 -3.77 -15.32 6.86
N LYS A 4 -4.32 -16.49 7.21
CA LYS A 4 -3.91 -17.27 8.39
C LYS A 4 -2.41 -17.61 8.42
N LYS A 5 -1.82 -17.92 7.25
CA LYS A 5 -0.40 -18.24 7.12
C LYS A 5 0.46 -16.99 7.27
N ILE A 6 -0.02 -15.86 6.78
CA ILE A 6 0.68 -14.58 6.87
C ILE A 6 0.76 -14.13 8.33
N ILE A 7 -0.38 -14.11 9.05
CA ILE A 7 -0.43 -13.75 10.48
C ILE A 7 0.52 -14.63 11.30
N LYS A 8 0.43 -15.95 11.12
CA LYS A 8 1.33 -16.89 11.81
C LYS A 8 2.80 -16.64 11.51
N THR A 9 3.12 -16.39 10.25
CA THR A 9 4.50 -16.11 9.81
C THR A 9 5.03 -14.82 10.42
N LEU A 10 4.22 -13.75 10.48
CA LEU A 10 4.59 -12.48 11.10
C LEU A 10 4.88 -12.67 12.59
N ARG A 11 4.02 -13.40 13.30
CA ARG A 11 4.22 -13.74 14.72
C ARG A 11 5.54 -14.49 14.94
N GLU A 12 5.78 -15.54 14.16
CA GLU A 12 6.97 -16.39 14.30
C GLU A 12 8.27 -15.67 13.93
N LYS A 13 8.26 -14.85 12.88
CA LYS A 13 9.43 -14.01 12.49
C LYS A 13 9.80 -13.00 13.58
N ASN A 14 8.82 -12.51 14.32
CA ASN A 14 9.01 -11.60 15.44
C ASN A 14 9.23 -12.32 16.79
N GLN A 15 9.35 -13.67 16.77
CA GLN A 15 9.63 -14.50 17.94
C GLN A 15 8.59 -14.33 19.07
N LEU A 16 7.34 -14.06 18.72
CA LEU A 16 6.26 -13.87 19.68
C LEU A 16 5.48 -15.16 19.93
N THR A 17 5.04 -15.37 21.17
CA THR A 17 3.96 -16.33 21.48
C THR A 17 2.61 -15.76 21.08
N GLN A 18 1.58 -16.62 20.97
CA GLN A 18 0.21 -16.15 20.71
C GLN A 18 -0.30 -15.20 21.82
N GLU A 19 0.12 -15.43 23.06
CA GLU A 19 -0.24 -14.56 24.20
C GLU A 19 0.40 -13.18 24.04
N GLN A 20 1.71 -13.13 23.79
CA GLN A 20 2.44 -11.87 23.60
C GLN A 20 1.89 -11.06 22.42
N MET A 21 1.56 -11.72 21.30
CA MET A 21 0.95 -11.05 20.16
C MET A 21 -0.44 -10.49 20.51
N ALA A 22 -1.23 -11.26 21.28
CA ALA A 22 -2.56 -10.84 21.72
C ALA A 22 -2.49 -9.60 22.62
N GLU A 23 -1.55 -9.57 23.57
CA GLU A 23 -1.29 -8.43 24.44
C GLU A 23 -0.94 -7.16 23.64
N ARG A 24 -0.04 -7.28 22.65
CA ARG A 24 0.36 -6.14 21.80
C ARG A 24 -0.77 -5.59 20.94
N LEU A 25 -1.58 -6.50 20.40
CA LEU A 25 -2.72 -6.15 19.55
C LEU A 25 -3.99 -5.83 20.36
N MET A 26 -3.94 -5.87 21.70
CA MET A 26 -5.08 -5.63 22.58
C MET A 26 -6.29 -6.52 22.26
N VAL A 27 -6.05 -7.78 21.89
CA VAL A 27 -7.07 -8.80 21.63
C VAL A 27 -6.89 -10.01 22.55
N SER A 28 -7.82 -10.96 22.53
CA SER A 28 -7.65 -12.19 23.28
C SER A 28 -6.69 -13.15 22.58
N ARG A 29 -5.94 -13.96 23.34
CA ARG A 29 -5.15 -15.07 22.79
C ARG A 29 -5.99 -16.01 21.92
N GLN A 30 -7.25 -16.20 22.29
CA GLN A 30 -8.20 -17.00 21.51
C GLN A 30 -8.46 -16.40 20.12
N ALA A 31 -8.55 -15.08 20.00
CA ALA A 31 -8.67 -14.41 18.71
C ALA A 31 -7.46 -14.71 17.80
N ILE A 32 -6.24 -14.54 18.33
CA ILE A 32 -4.99 -14.88 17.60
C ILE A 32 -5.01 -16.33 17.14
N SER A 33 -5.34 -17.27 18.03
CA SER A 33 -5.39 -18.69 17.68
C SER A 33 -6.41 -18.98 16.57
N ARG A 34 -7.60 -18.38 16.62
CA ARG A 34 -8.62 -18.56 15.58
C ARG A 34 -8.20 -17.95 14.25
N TRP A 35 -7.50 -16.81 14.25
CA TRP A 35 -6.95 -16.21 13.03
C TRP A 35 -5.87 -17.10 12.39
N GLU A 36 -4.95 -17.64 13.19
CA GLU A 36 -3.87 -18.51 12.69
C GLU A 36 -4.37 -19.88 12.21
N ASN A 37 -5.48 -20.37 12.77
CA ASN A 37 -6.14 -21.60 12.33
C ASN A 37 -7.08 -21.37 11.12
N GLY A 38 -7.50 -20.13 10.90
CA GLY A 38 -8.44 -19.76 9.83
C GLY A 38 -9.92 -19.90 10.22
N ASP A 39 -10.22 -20.04 11.51
CA ASP A 39 -11.61 -20.15 12.02
C ASP A 39 -12.35 -18.80 11.92
N THR A 40 -11.61 -17.70 11.99
CA THR A 40 -12.09 -16.32 11.82
C THR A 40 -11.03 -15.47 11.13
N GLN A 41 -11.42 -14.32 10.60
CA GLN A 41 -10.48 -13.31 10.07
C GLN A 41 -10.40 -12.10 11.03
N PRO A 42 -9.28 -11.36 11.03
CA PRO A 42 -9.21 -10.07 11.72
C PRO A 42 -10.19 -9.08 11.09
N ASP A 43 -10.83 -8.26 11.92
CA ASP A 43 -11.66 -7.14 11.46
C ASP A 43 -10.79 -5.94 11.03
N THR A 44 -11.42 -4.87 10.56
CA THR A 44 -10.72 -3.68 10.06
C THR A 44 -9.80 -3.05 11.10
N GLU A 45 -10.20 -2.98 12.37
CA GLU A 45 -9.38 -2.40 13.42
C GLU A 45 -8.20 -3.31 13.76
N SER A 46 -8.43 -4.61 13.85
CA SER A 46 -7.37 -5.61 14.04
C SER A 46 -6.35 -5.61 12.89
N LEU A 47 -6.81 -5.42 11.64
CA LEU A 47 -5.93 -5.29 10.48
C LEU A 47 -5.04 -4.04 10.56
N LYS A 48 -5.57 -2.90 11.01
CA LYS A 48 -4.77 -1.70 11.23
C LYS A 48 -3.71 -1.91 12.32
N LEU A 49 -4.09 -2.56 13.42
CA LEU A 49 -3.15 -2.89 14.49
C LEU A 49 -2.06 -3.85 14.03
N LEU A 50 -2.42 -4.90 13.29
CA LEU A 50 -1.47 -5.83 12.67
C LEU A 50 -0.53 -5.11 11.70
N SER A 51 -1.08 -4.22 10.87
CA SER A 51 -0.32 -3.45 9.89
C SER A 51 0.74 -2.59 10.58
N LYS A 52 0.35 -1.89 11.65
CA LYS A 52 1.25 -1.05 12.45
C LYS A 52 2.28 -1.86 13.23
N GLU A 53 1.86 -2.92 13.91
CA GLU A 53 2.74 -3.75 14.76
C GLU A 53 3.83 -4.44 13.94
N PHE A 54 3.48 -4.92 12.74
CA PHE A 54 4.40 -5.68 11.90
C PHE A 54 4.98 -4.90 10.73
N ASN A 55 4.65 -3.61 10.61
CA ASN A 55 5.08 -2.72 9.53
C ASN A 55 4.87 -3.34 8.14
N VAL A 56 3.65 -3.81 7.89
CA VAL A 56 3.22 -4.36 6.60
C VAL A 56 1.90 -3.76 6.18
N SER A 57 1.65 -3.65 4.88
CA SER A 57 0.38 -3.13 4.38
C SER A 57 -0.79 -4.09 4.68
N ILE A 58 -2.02 -3.56 4.71
CA ILE A 58 -3.22 -4.39 4.92
C ILE A 58 -3.41 -5.34 3.73
N ASN A 59 -3.08 -4.90 2.51
CA ASN A 59 -3.11 -5.73 1.33
C ASN A 59 -2.14 -6.93 1.46
N THR A 60 -0.94 -6.70 1.99
CA THR A 60 -0.01 -7.78 2.34
C THR A 60 -0.63 -8.76 3.33
N LEU A 61 -1.29 -8.28 4.40
CA LEU A 61 -1.98 -9.13 5.38
C LEU A 61 -3.10 -9.97 4.76
N LEU A 62 -3.87 -9.38 3.84
CA LEU A 62 -4.98 -10.05 3.16
C LEU A 62 -4.50 -11.06 2.11
N GLY A 63 -3.20 -11.11 1.82
CA GLY A 63 -2.59 -12.08 0.90
C GLY A 63 -3.14 -12.01 -0.53
N THR A 64 -3.76 -10.88 -0.88
CA THR A 64 -4.44 -10.69 -2.15
C THR A 64 -3.46 -10.10 -3.15
N PRO A 65 -3.29 -10.68 -4.35
CA PRO A 65 -2.50 -10.06 -5.42
C PRO A 65 -3.31 -8.94 -6.08
N ARG A 66 -3.90 -8.03 -5.29
CA ARG A 66 -4.43 -6.80 -5.87
C ARG A 66 -3.22 -5.96 -6.27
N LYS A 67 -3.07 -5.76 -7.57
CA LYS A 67 -2.19 -4.75 -8.13
C LYS A 67 -2.74 -3.40 -7.71
N LEU A 68 -2.31 -2.94 -6.53
CA LEU A 68 -2.49 -1.56 -6.14
C LEU A 68 -1.74 -0.71 -7.17
N ILE A 69 -2.36 0.40 -7.57
CA ILE A 69 -1.73 1.41 -8.39
C ILE A 69 -1.83 2.72 -7.62
N CYS A 70 -0.77 3.51 -7.66
CA CYS A 70 -0.78 4.84 -7.09
C CYS A 70 -1.89 5.66 -7.75
N GLN A 71 -2.80 6.24 -6.97
CA GLN A 71 -3.90 7.03 -7.48
C GLN A 71 -3.48 8.45 -7.89
N CYS A 72 -2.19 8.78 -7.80
CA CYS A 72 -1.59 10.03 -8.28
C CYS A 72 -0.79 9.81 -9.58
N CYS A 73 0.20 8.92 -9.59
CA CYS A 73 1.03 8.66 -10.79
C CYS A 73 0.77 7.32 -11.48
N GLY A 74 -0.14 6.51 -10.96
CA GLY A 74 -0.53 5.17 -11.48
C GLY A 74 0.57 4.11 -11.50
N MET A 75 1.69 4.37 -10.84
CA MET A 75 2.74 3.39 -10.62
C MET A 75 2.21 2.17 -9.83
N PRO A 76 2.56 0.92 -10.21
CA PRO A 76 2.21 -0.26 -9.43
C PRO A 76 2.83 -0.25 -8.03
N LEU A 77 2.02 -0.53 -7.02
CA LEU A 77 2.40 -0.64 -5.61
C LEU A 77 2.46 -2.13 -5.22
N ASN A 78 3.42 -2.85 -5.78
CA ASN A 78 3.54 -4.31 -5.60
C ASN A 78 4.34 -4.70 -4.34
N GLU A 79 5.07 -3.74 -3.76
CA GLU A 79 5.94 -3.93 -2.61
C GLU A 79 5.62 -2.84 -1.58
N ASP A 80 5.60 -3.21 -0.30
CA ASP A 80 5.25 -2.30 0.80
C ASP A 80 6.20 -1.08 0.84
N ASP A 81 7.46 -1.24 0.45
CA ASP A 81 8.48 -0.17 0.37
C ASP A 81 8.17 0.91 -0.69
N LEU A 82 7.20 0.66 -1.58
CA LEU A 82 6.74 1.63 -2.59
C LEU A 82 5.53 2.43 -2.09
N ILE A 83 4.85 1.95 -1.06
CA ILE A 83 3.62 2.52 -0.52
C ILE A 83 3.98 3.73 0.38
N SER A 84 3.19 4.79 0.27
CA SER A 84 3.35 5.98 1.10
C SER A 84 2.83 5.77 2.53
N HIS A 85 3.08 6.74 3.39
CA HIS A 85 2.60 6.72 4.77
C HIS A 85 1.89 8.02 5.14
N GLU A 86 0.91 7.91 6.04
CA GLU A 86 0.27 9.03 6.71
C GLU A 86 1.17 9.62 7.80
N GLN A 87 0.78 10.78 8.34
CA GLN A 87 1.51 11.47 9.43
C GLN A 87 1.68 10.60 10.68
N ASP A 88 0.77 9.66 10.94
CA ASP A 88 0.83 8.75 12.08
C ASP A 88 1.67 7.49 11.82
N GLY A 89 2.30 7.40 10.64
CA GLY A 89 3.12 6.28 10.19
C GLY A 89 2.31 5.10 9.65
N SER A 90 0.98 5.21 9.50
CA SER A 90 0.18 4.15 8.86
C SER A 90 0.38 4.15 7.35
N PHE A 91 0.28 2.97 6.72
CA PHE A 91 0.35 2.85 5.26
C PHE A 91 -0.81 3.57 4.58
N ASN A 92 -0.50 4.33 3.52
CA ASN A 92 -1.46 4.84 2.57
C ASN A 92 -1.33 4.08 1.25
N GLU A 93 -2.17 3.06 1.10
CA GLU A 93 -2.23 2.14 -0.05
C GLU A 93 -2.74 2.77 -1.35
N ASP A 94 -3.22 4.03 -1.30
CA ASP A 94 -3.63 4.76 -2.48
C ASP A 94 -2.44 5.48 -3.14
N TYR A 95 -1.34 5.80 -2.44
CA TYR A 95 -0.24 6.58 -3.02
C TYR A 95 1.13 5.94 -2.87
N CYS A 96 2.03 6.22 -3.81
CA CYS A 96 3.44 5.84 -3.68
C CYS A 96 4.22 6.87 -2.87
N LYS A 97 5.33 6.44 -2.26
CA LYS A 97 6.21 7.31 -1.46
C LYS A 97 6.75 8.54 -2.18
N TRP A 98 6.73 8.57 -3.52
CA TRP A 98 7.21 9.71 -4.31
C TRP A 98 6.10 10.69 -4.69
N CYS A 99 4.83 10.31 -4.52
CA CYS A 99 3.69 11.18 -4.80
C CYS A 99 3.14 11.80 -3.52
N TYR A 100 3.25 11.08 -2.40
CA TYR A 100 2.69 11.48 -1.12
C TYR A 100 3.62 11.05 0.00
N GLU A 101 3.89 11.94 0.93
CA GLU A 101 4.65 11.66 2.13
C GLU A 101 4.15 12.53 3.29
N ASN A 102 3.87 11.91 4.45
CA ASN A 102 3.53 12.60 5.69
C ASN A 102 2.39 13.62 5.58
N GLY A 103 1.30 13.29 4.89
CA GLY A 103 0.16 14.20 4.76
C GLY A 103 0.21 15.15 3.57
N THR A 104 1.30 15.14 2.80
CA THR A 104 1.56 16.17 1.77
C THR A 104 1.85 15.53 0.43
N PHE A 105 1.24 16.07 -0.64
CA PHE A 105 1.57 15.68 -2.01
C PHE A 105 2.84 16.39 -2.48
N VAL A 106 3.68 15.66 -3.22
CA VAL A 106 4.94 16.18 -3.77
C VAL A 106 4.70 17.08 -4.99
N TYR A 107 3.62 16.83 -5.73
CA TYR A 107 3.28 17.55 -6.95
C TYR A 107 2.12 18.50 -6.70
N ASP A 108 2.32 19.80 -6.99
CA ASP A 108 1.30 20.83 -6.81
C ASP A 108 0.19 20.79 -7.87
N SER A 109 0.47 20.15 -9.02
CA SER A 109 -0.45 20.10 -10.16
C SER A 109 -0.24 18.85 -11.01
N LYS A 110 -1.28 18.47 -11.77
CA LYS A 110 -1.21 17.35 -12.71
C LYS A 110 -0.19 17.62 -13.80
N GLU A 111 -0.10 18.87 -14.26
CA GLU A 111 0.85 19.34 -15.27
C GLU A 111 2.29 19.10 -14.82
N SER A 112 2.63 19.46 -13.58
CA SER A 112 3.99 19.22 -13.04
C SER A 112 4.38 17.74 -12.99
N LEU A 113 3.40 16.86 -12.72
CA LEU A 113 3.60 15.42 -12.73
C LEU A 113 3.76 14.88 -14.16
N ILE A 114 2.95 15.37 -15.11
CA ILE A 114 3.06 15.00 -16.53
C ILE A 114 4.46 15.34 -17.05
N ASP A 115 4.93 16.57 -16.79
CA ASP A 115 6.26 17.02 -17.21
C ASP A 115 7.38 16.14 -16.65
N PHE A 116 7.23 15.68 -15.40
CA PHE A 116 8.18 14.76 -14.78
C PHE A 116 8.13 13.38 -15.44
N LEU A 117 6.95 12.78 -15.57
CA LEU A 117 6.77 11.44 -16.14
C LEU A 117 7.22 11.37 -17.60
N ALA A 118 6.89 12.38 -18.41
CA ALA A 118 7.29 12.50 -19.80
C ALA A 118 8.82 12.44 -19.99
N LYS A 119 9.60 12.93 -19.02
CA LYS A 119 11.07 12.89 -19.05
C LYS A 119 11.66 11.55 -18.60
N GLN A 120 10.93 10.79 -17.78
CA GLN A 120 11.42 9.56 -17.16
C GLN A 120 10.95 8.29 -17.90
N MET A 121 9.81 8.35 -18.58
CA MET A 121 9.24 7.19 -19.24
C MET A 121 10.04 6.80 -20.49
N PRO A 122 10.24 5.49 -20.75
CA PRO A 122 10.79 5.03 -22.02
C PRO A 122 9.89 5.47 -23.17
N ASN A 123 10.47 6.08 -24.20
CA ASN A 123 9.77 6.48 -25.42
C ASN A 123 10.28 5.67 -26.64
N PRO A 124 10.01 4.35 -26.70
CA PRO A 124 10.51 3.51 -27.79
C PRO A 124 9.90 3.88 -29.16
N GLU A 125 8.74 4.53 -29.16
CA GLU A 125 8.04 4.96 -30.37
C GLU A 125 8.46 6.37 -30.84
N ASN A 126 9.40 7.03 -30.14
CA ASN A 126 9.85 8.41 -30.43
C ASN A 126 8.68 9.38 -30.64
N LEU A 127 7.65 9.27 -29.80
CA LEU A 127 6.53 10.19 -29.78
C LEU A 127 7.01 11.62 -29.51
N SER A 128 6.30 12.61 -30.07
CA SER A 128 6.54 14.02 -29.71
C SER A 128 6.22 14.25 -28.24
N GLU A 129 6.85 15.28 -27.66
CA GLU A 129 6.59 15.70 -26.27
C GLU A 129 5.09 15.96 -26.05
N GLU A 130 4.44 16.68 -26.96
CA GLU A 130 2.99 16.94 -26.92
C GLU A 130 2.15 15.64 -26.92
N ALA A 131 2.49 14.66 -27.77
CA ALA A 131 1.77 13.40 -27.84
C ALA A 131 1.95 12.58 -26.55
N MET A 132 3.16 12.56 -25.99
CA MET A 132 3.46 11.89 -24.73
C MET A 132 2.72 12.54 -23.55
N HIS A 133 2.69 13.87 -23.49
CA HIS A 133 1.95 14.60 -22.45
C HIS A 133 0.45 14.27 -22.51
N ASN A 134 -0.15 14.33 -23.71
CA ASN A 134 -1.56 14.00 -23.90
C ASN A 134 -1.88 12.55 -23.51
N GLN A 135 -0.99 11.60 -23.82
CA GLN A 135 -1.19 10.19 -23.46
C GLN A 135 -1.13 9.97 -21.94
N ILE A 136 -0.16 10.60 -21.27
CA ILE A 136 -0.04 10.54 -19.81
C ILE A 136 -1.26 11.19 -19.16
N ASP A 137 -1.68 12.37 -19.62
CA ASP A 137 -2.84 13.09 -19.08
C ASP A 137 -4.14 12.27 -19.17
N LEU A 138 -4.40 11.65 -20.33
CA LEU A 138 -5.58 10.79 -20.54
C LEU A 138 -5.63 9.61 -19.56
N TRP A 139 -4.48 9.11 -19.15
CA TRP A 139 -4.40 8.02 -18.18
C TRP A 139 -4.47 8.53 -16.73
N LEU A 140 -3.73 9.58 -16.37
CA LEU A 140 -3.75 10.18 -15.04
C LEU A 140 -5.16 10.65 -14.65
N SER A 141 -5.92 11.21 -15.60
CA SER A 141 -7.29 11.68 -15.38
C SER A 141 -8.28 10.56 -14.99
N LYS A 142 -7.88 9.28 -15.08
CA LYS A 142 -8.70 8.14 -14.61
C LYS A 142 -8.46 7.80 -13.13
N LEU A 143 -7.39 8.31 -12.54
CA LEU A 143 -6.98 8.01 -11.17
C LEU A 143 -7.75 8.86 -10.16
N LYS A 144 -7.95 8.35 -8.94
CA LYS A 144 -8.79 9.02 -7.93
C LYS A 144 -8.30 10.43 -7.55
N HIS A 145 -6.99 10.68 -7.53
CA HIS A 145 -6.45 11.98 -7.12
C HIS A 145 -6.81 13.12 -8.09
N TRP A 146 -6.97 12.79 -9.37
CA TRP A 146 -7.20 13.75 -10.45
C TRP A 146 -8.66 13.78 -10.94
N LYS A 147 -9.56 13.11 -10.21
CA LYS A 147 -11.01 13.13 -10.43
C LYS A 147 -11.66 14.13 -9.49
#